data_AF-A0A7R9DZD3-F1
#
_entry.id   AF-A0A7R9DZD3-F1
#
_cell.length_a   1.000
_cell.length_b   1.000
_cell.length_c   1.000
_cell.angle_alpha   90.00
_cell.angle_beta   90.00
_cell.angle_gamma   90.00
#
_symmetry.space_group_name_H-M   'P 1'
#
loop_
_entity.id
_entity.type
_entity.pdbx_description
1 polymer ?
#
loop_
_entity_poly.entity_id
_entity_poly.type
_entity_poly.pdbx_seq_one_letter_code
_entity_poly.pdbx_strand_id
1 'polypeptide(L)'
;MARSISGSSEEDAMYVATPVESSDDDSAENRKEEALNQVLSEIEATGAINSGGLRQLCRRVQREGTPFTVANLESFLRVLVQELRRRQGEMRNLEETIRARDDMHRNQMHRLYEEMDNHISEEKDSIMKKEELKFETARSSLLSELARRDEQIQEIEEQRRETAAHLQELRDREAATKQDNYRLLESKYELESQLEKERKTNYRLHQCIEEIRKDSIWDKQKYMSAGFHLAKSIVEGESCSHSLDSCDQFTSAEYEYDEEICGTKQRLASLDSLKSMASSTSSFTSSRWRTPCLKEELDNVQVCSNSLDSAVNDREVVVQFHKRIS
;
A
#
# COMPACT_ATOMS: atom_id res chain seq x y z
N MET A 1 -36.25 77.27 -41.72
CA MET A 1 -35.88 78.15 -42.84
C MET A 1 -36.90 77.89 -43.95
N ALA A 2 -38.06 78.54 -44.03
CA ALA A 2 -38.40 79.98 -44.17
C ALA A 2 -38.07 80.56 -45.57
N ARG A 3 -39.11 80.68 -46.43
CA ARG A 3 -39.43 81.68 -47.50
C ARG A 3 -40.32 80.99 -48.56
N SER A 4 -41.59 81.30 -48.85
CA SER A 4 -42.31 82.58 -49.04
C SER A 4 -41.72 83.44 -50.16
N ILE A 5 -42.41 84.11 -51.08
CA ILE A 5 -43.81 84.43 -51.42
C ILE A 5 -43.73 85.28 -52.74
N SER A 6 -44.82 85.35 -53.53
CA SER A 6 -45.21 86.41 -54.52
C SER A 6 -44.29 86.69 -55.72
N GLY A 7 -44.77 87.03 -56.92
CA GLY A 7 -46.05 87.63 -57.33
C GLY A 7 -45.79 88.92 -58.14
N SER A 8 -46.77 89.33 -58.96
CA SER A 8 -46.86 90.57 -59.78
C SER A 8 -46.02 90.60 -61.07
N SER A 9 -46.44 91.18 -62.20
CA SER A 9 -47.68 91.79 -62.70
C SER A 9 -47.48 91.90 -64.23
N GLU A 10 -48.45 91.57 -65.09
CA GLU A 10 -49.38 92.52 -65.71
C GLU A 10 -48.76 93.86 -66.14
N GLU A 11 -48.59 94.02 -67.47
CA GLU A 11 -49.14 95.09 -68.32
C GLU A 11 -48.65 94.85 -69.77
N ASP A 12 -49.48 94.36 -70.69
CA ASP A 12 -50.44 95.06 -71.57
C ASP A 12 -49.79 95.92 -72.70
N ALA A 13 -49.85 95.40 -73.94
CA ALA A 13 -49.73 96.18 -75.18
C ALA A 13 -50.27 95.40 -76.40
N MET A 14 -51.60 95.45 -76.53
CA MET A 14 -52.43 95.63 -77.72
C MET A 14 -51.79 95.51 -79.15
N TYR A 15 -52.21 94.45 -79.85
CA TYR A 15 -52.84 94.42 -81.19
C TYR A 15 -52.10 94.99 -82.43
N VAL A 16 -51.71 94.11 -83.37
CA VAL A 16 -52.14 94.18 -84.78
C VAL A 16 -52.23 92.75 -85.33
N ALA A 17 -53.45 92.29 -85.63
CA ALA A 17 -53.70 91.07 -86.37
C ALA A 17 -53.49 91.31 -87.87
N THR A 18 -52.54 90.59 -88.46
CA THR A 18 -52.47 90.35 -89.92
C THR A 18 -52.74 88.86 -90.16
N PRO A 19 -53.69 88.49 -91.04
CA PRO A 19 -54.00 87.10 -91.32
C PRO A 19 -52.96 86.52 -92.28
N VAL A 20 -52.23 85.50 -91.82
CA VAL A 20 -51.44 84.62 -92.68
C VAL A 20 -51.99 83.22 -92.50
N GLU A 21 -52.68 82.77 -93.54
CA GLU A 21 -53.06 81.38 -93.76
C GLU A 21 -51.82 80.49 -93.89
N SER A 22 -51.98 79.20 -93.57
CA SER A 22 -51.02 78.08 -93.67
C SER A 22 -49.94 78.05 -92.57
N SER A 23 -49.64 76.96 -91.85
CA SER A 23 -49.74 75.53 -92.16
C SER A 23 -49.78 74.72 -90.86
N ASP A 24 -50.92 74.10 -90.54
CA ASP A 24 -51.09 73.23 -89.35
C ASP A 24 -50.38 71.85 -89.47
N ASP A 25 -49.59 71.60 -90.52
CA ASP A 25 -49.00 70.28 -90.81
C ASP A 25 -47.56 70.10 -90.27
N ASP A 26 -46.77 71.17 -90.14
CA ASP A 26 -45.35 71.09 -89.72
C ASP A 26 -45.16 70.76 -88.22
N SER A 27 -46.16 71.05 -87.39
CA SER A 27 -46.12 70.79 -85.94
C SER A 27 -46.33 69.31 -85.60
N ALA A 28 -46.99 68.55 -86.46
CA ALA A 28 -47.23 67.13 -86.29
C ALA A 28 -46.03 66.27 -86.74
N GLU A 29 -45.27 66.76 -87.73
CA GLU A 29 -44.09 66.06 -88.26
C GLU A 29 -42.88 66.21 -87.33
N ASN A 30 -42.67 67.42 -86.78
CA ASN A 30 -41.60 67.67 -85.80
C ASN A 30 -41.77 66.85 -84.50
N ARG A 31 -43.01 66.62 -84.06
CA ARG A 31 -43.33 65.76 -82.90
C ARG A 31 -43.01 64.27 -83.14
N LYS A 32 -43.15 63.79 -84.38
CA LYS A 32 -42.82 62.40 -84.74
C LYS A 32 -41.30 62.18 -84.81
N GLU A 33 -40.57 63.19 -85.28
CA GLU A 33 -39.11 63.16 -85.28
C GLU A 33 -38.54 63.21 -83.86
N GLU A 34 -39.11 64.02 -82.97
CA GLU A 34 -38.79 64.03 -81.54
C GLU A 34 -39.08 62.68 -80.86
N ALA A 35 -40.25 62.07 -81.12
CA ALA A 35 -40.62 60.76 -80.57
C ALA A 35 -39.66 59.65 -81.03
N LEU A 36 -39.26 59.64 -82.29
CA LEU A 36 -38.31 58.66 -82.82
C LEU A 36 -36.88 58.89 -82.28
N ASN A 37 -36.45 60.15 -82.13
CA ASN A 37 -35.17 60.48 -81.52
C ASN A 37 -35.13 60.10 -80.03
N GLN A 38 -36.25 60.23 -79.31
CA GLN A 38 -36.37 59.76 -77.94
C GLN A 38 -36.20 58.24 -77.85
N VAL A 39 -36.87 57.47 -78.71
CA VAL A 39 -36.71 56.01 -78.76
C VAL A 39 -35.27 55.59 -79.09
N LEU A 40 -34.59 56.30 -80.00
CA LEU A 40 -33.19 56.03 -80.34
C LEU A 40 -32.23 56.34 -79.17
N SER A 41 -32.45 57.45 -78.46
CA SER A 41 -31.71 57.77 -77.24
C SER A 41 -31.94 56.74 -76.13
N GLU A 42 -33.14 56.16 -76.06
CA GLU A 42 -33.45 55.09 -75.12
C GLU A 42 -32.76 53.76 -75.49
N ILE A 43 -32.61 53.45 -76.78
CA ILE A 43 -31.81 52.30 -77.26
C ILE A 43 -30.34 52.50 -76.90
N GLU A 44 -29.82 53.72 -77.06
CA GLU A 44 -28.44 54.06 -76.69
C GLU A 44 -28.16 53.91 -75.20
N ALA A 45 -29.11 54.31 -74.36
CA ALA A 45 -29.01 54.14 -72.91
C ALA A 45 -28.94 52.67 -72.49
N THR A 46 -29.47 51.74 -73.31
CA THR A 46 -29.30 50.29 -73.07
C THR A 46 -27.91 49.79 -73.49
N GLY A 47 -27.15 50.52 -74.31
CA GLY A 47 -25.78 50.15 -74.71
C GLY A 47 -25.67 48.89 -75.59
N ALA A 48 -26.79 48.28 -75.99
CA ALA A 48 -26.81 46.99 -76.66
C ALA A 48 -26.70 47.04 -78.19
N ILE A 49 -26.97 48.20 -78.82
CA ILE A 49 -27.05 48.37 -80.28
C ILE A 49 -26.25 49.59 -80.73
N ASN A 50 -25.52 49.48 -81.84
CA ASN A 50 -24.83 50.60 -82.48
C ASN A 50 -25.84 51.62 -83.03
N SER A 51 -25.97 52.74 -82.31
CA SER A 51 -26.91 53.81 -82.65
C SER A 51 -26.60 54.56 -83.92
N GLY A 52 -25.35 54.54 -84.39
CA GLY A 52 -24.95 55.20 -85.64
C GLY A 52 -25.63 54.57 -86.86
N GLY A 53 -25.60 53.25 -86.96
CA GLY A 53 -26.24 52.50 -88.05
C GLY A 53 -27.77 52.57 -87.98
N LEU A 54 -28.33 52.53 -86.77
CA LEU A 54 -29.77 52.60 -86.56
C LEU A 54 -30.36 53.99 -86.87
N ARG A 55 -29.66 55.07 -86.49
CA ARG A 55 -30.01 56.44 -86.86
C ARG A 55 -29.97 56.67 -88.36
N GLN A 56 -29.03 56.05 -89.07
CA GLN A 56 -28.93 56.16 -90.52
C GLN A 56 -30.06 55.42 -91.23
N LEU A 57 -30.44 54.24 -90.72
CA LEU A 57 -31.58 53.46 -91.21
C LEU A 57 -32.91 54.21 -91.00
N CYS A 58 -33.12 54.78 -89.82
CA CYS A 58 -34.33 55.56 -89.52
C CYS A 58 -34.46 56.77 -90.45
N ARG A 59 -33.37 57.51 -90.68
CA ARG A 59 -33.33 58.62 -91.63
C ARG A 59 -33.60 58.20 -93.07
N ARG A 60 -33.24 56.97 -93.46
CA ARG A 60 -33.52 56.43 -94.81
C ARG A 60 -34.99 56.03 -94.96
N VAL A 61 -35.55 55.34 -93.96
CA VAL A 61 -36.97 54.94 -93.94
C VAL A 61 -37.91 56.15 -93.86
N GLN A 62 -37.51 57.23 -93.19
CA GLN A 62 -38.26 58.50 -93.17
C GLN A 62 -38.27 59.23 -94.52
N ARG A 63 -37.21 59.10 -95.33
CA ARG A 63 -37.11 59.77 -96.65
C ARG A 63 -37.73 58.97 -97.80
N GLU A 64 -37.60 57.65 -97.76
CA GLU A 64 -37.91 56.76 -98.89
C GLU A 64 -39.14 55.86 -98.62
N GLY A 65 -39.62 55.82 -97.37
CA GLY A 65 -40.70 54.93 -96.94
C GLY A 65 -42.09 55.56 -97.05
N THR A 66 -43.12 54.71 -97.03
CA THR A 66 -44.50 55.15 -96.87
C THR A 66 -44.79 55.48 -95.40
N PRO A 67 -45.75 56.37 -95.08
CA PRO A 67 -46.07 56.76 -93.70
C PRO A 67 -46.38 55.57 -92.78
N PHE A 68 -46.94 54.49 -93.34
CA PHE A 68 -47.17 53.23 -92.63
C PHE A 68 -45.87 52.51 -92.22
N THR A 69 -44.83 52.52 -93.08
CA THR A 69 -43.54 51.88 -92.78
C THR A 69 -42.75 52.61 -91.69
N VAL A 70 -42.85 53.94 -91.63
CA VAL A 70 -42.25 54.76 -90.58
C VAL A 70 -42.90 54.45 -89.23
N ALA A 71 -44.24 54.38 -89.17
CA ALA A 71 -44.98 54.02 -87.96
C ALA A 71 -44.68 52.58 -87.47
N ASN A 72 -44.52 51.63 -88.40
CA ASN A 72 -44.14 50.25 -88.06
C ASN A 72 -42.70 50.14 -87.55
N LEU A 73 -41.77 50.92 -88.10
CA LEU A 73 -40.40 50.98 -87.60
C LEU A 73 -40.38 51.54 -86.18
N GLU A 74 -41.08 52.64 -85.94
CA GLU A 74 -41.16 53.26 -84.62
C GLU A 74 -41.78 52.32 -83.57
N SER A 75 -42.87 51.62 -83.93
CA SER A 75 -43.50 50.64 -83.04
C SER A 75 -42.58 49.45 -82.75
N PHE A 76 -41.87 48.93 -83.76
CA PHE A 76 -40.87 47.89 -83.60
C PHE A 76 -39.72 48.32 -82.68
N LEU A 77 -39.20 49.54 -82.86
CA LEU A 77 -38.12 50.08 -82.01
C LEU A 77 -38.57 50.27 -80.56
N ARG A 78 -39.81 50.73 -80.33
CA ARG A 78 -40.36 50.80 -78.96
C ARG A 78 -40.46 49.43 -78.31
N VAL A 79 -40.94 48.41 -79.04
CA VAL A 79 -40.99 47.03 -78.55
C VAL A 79 -39.58 46.49 -78.27
N LEU A 80 -38.61 46.78 -79.14
CA LEU A 80 -37.22 46.37 -78.97
C LEU A 80 -36.57 47.00 -77.73
N VAL A 81 -36.79 48.30 -77.48
CA VAL A 81 -36.34 48.99 -76.26
C VAL A 81 -36.95 48.36 -75.02
N GLN A 82 -38.26 48.11 -75.05
CA GLN A 82 -38.97 47.52 -73.93
C GLN A 82 -38.43 46.11 -73.62
N GLU A 83 -38.19 45.31 -74.65
CA GLU A 83 -37.61 43.97 -74.52
C GLU A 83 -36.16 44.03 -74.01
N LEU A 84 -35.32 44.94 -74.50
CA LEU A 84 -33.95 45.14 -74.00
C LEU A 84 -33.93 45.55 -72.52
N ARG A 85 -34.77 46.51 -72.13
CA ARG A 85 -34.93 46.92 -70.72
C ARG A 85 -35.40 45.76 -69.85
N ARG A 86 -36.35 44.97 -70.35
CA ARG A 86 -36.85 43.77 -69.67
C ARG A 86 -35.72 42.76 -69.46
N ARG A 87 -34.94 42.45 -70.49
CA ARG A 87 -33.77 41.55 -70.40
C ARG A 87 -32.68 42.07 -69.46
N GLN A 88 -32.39 43.35 -69.47
CA GLN A 88 -31.44 43.96 -68.52
C GLN A 88 -31.96 43.95 -67.08
N GLY A 89 -33.27 44.08 -66.89
CA GLY A 89 -33.92 43.87 -65.60
C GLY A 89 -33.78 42.42 -65.13
N GLU A 90 -34.09 41.45 -66.00
CA GLU A 90 -33.92 40.01 -65.71
C GLU A 90 -32.47 39.66 -65.37
N MET A 91 -31.50 40.20 -66.12
CA MET A 91 -30.07 39.97 -65.86
C MET A 91 -29.65 40.51 -64.50
N ARG A 92 -30.04 41.74 -64.14
CA ARG A 92 -29.76 42.31 -62.80
C ARG A 92 -30.41 41.50 -61.68
N ASN A 93 -31.66 41.09 -61.86
CA ASN A 93 -32.35 40.23 -60.90
C ASN A 93 -31.63 38.88 -60.73
N LEU A 94 -31.15 38.29 -61.83
CA LEU A 94 -30.37 37.05 -61.79
C LEU A 94 -29.03 37.26 -61.05
N GLU A 95 -28.32 38.35 -61.31
CA GLU A 95 -27.09 38.68 -60.58
C GLU A 95 -27.35 38.87 -59.07
N GLU A 96 -28.41 39.59 -58.71
CA GLU A 96 -28.81 39.80 -57.31
C GLU A 96 -29.17 38.49 -56.62
N THR A 97 -29.92 37.61 -57.28
CA THR A 97 -30.26 36.29 -56.73
C THR A 97 -29.04 35.38 -56.58
N ILE A 98 -28.07 35.44 -57.50
CA ILE A 98 -26.79 34.73 -57.37
C ILE A 98 -26.00 35.26 -56.18
N ARG A 99 -25.83 36.59 -56.06
CA ARG A 99 -25.13 37.20 -54.91
C ARG A 99 -25.78 36.84 -53.58
N ALA A 100 -27.11 36.90 -53.51
CA ALA A 100 -27.85 36.50 -52.31
C ALA A 100 -27.64 35.03 -51.95
N ARG A 101 -27.57 34.14 -52.94
CA ARG A 101 -27.21 32.72 -52.69
C ARG A 101 -25.78 32.56 -52.23
N ASP A 102 -24.82 33.27 -52.82
CA ASP A 102 -23.42 33.21 -52.40
C ASP A 102 -23.24 33.73 -50.97
N ASP A 103 -23.93 34.80 -50.60
CA ASP A 103 -23.94 35.32 -49.23
C ASP A 103 -24.56 34.31 -48.25
N MET A 104 -25.69 33.69 -48.63
CA MET A 104 -26.32 32.65 -47.83
C MET A 104 -25.40 31.44 -47.63
N HIS A 105 -24.76 30.96 -48.70
CA HIS A 105 -23.81 29.86 -48.63
C HIS A 105 -22.60 30.20 -47.76
N ARG A 106 -22.04 31.42 -47.89
CA ARG A 106 -20.94 31.89 -47.03
C ARG A 106 -21.33 31.90 -45.56
N ASN A 107 -22.53 32.38 -45.24
CA ASN A 107 -23.04 32.38 -43.87
C ASN A 107 -23.28 30.95 -43.33
N GLN A 108 -23.80 30.05 -44.17
CA GLN A 108 -23.99 28.64 -43.78
C GLN A 108 -22.65 27.94 -43.52
N MET A 109 -21.65 28.16 -44.38
CA MET A 109 -20.30 27.64 -44.16
C MET A 109 -19.72 28.17 -42.86
N HIS A 110 -19.87 29.46 -42.57
CA HIS A 110 -19.35 30.05 -41.33
C HIS A 110 -19.97 29.41 -40.09
N ARG A 111 -21.30 29.24 -40.08
CA ARG A 111 -22.00 28.57 -38.97
C ARG A 111 -21.53 27.12 -38.78
N LEU A 112 -21.35 26.39 -39.87
CA LEU A 112 -20.86 25.01 -39.79
C LEU A 112 -19.43 24.94 -39.22
N TYR A 113 -18.57 25.90 -39.55
CA TYR A 113 -17.24 25.98 -38.94
C TYR A 113 -17.32 26.31 -37.45
N GLU A 114 -18.15 27.27 -37.05
CA GLU A 114 -18.37 27.62 -35.64
C GLU A 114 -18.94 26.42 -34.84
N GLU A 115 -19.92 25.70 -35.39
CA GLU A 115 -20.49 24.50 -34.79
C GLU A 115 -19.43 23.41 -34.61
N MET A 116 -18.58 23.20 -35.62
CA MET A 116 -17.49 22.23 -35.55
C MET A 116 -16.43 22.61 -34.52
N ASP A 117 -16.03 23.89 -34.45
CA ASP A 117 -15.07 24.36 -33.46
C ASP A 117 -15.61 24.20 -32.03
N ASN A 118 -16.91 24.49 -31.82
CA ASN A 118 -17.57 24.24 -30.54
C ASN A 118 -17.56 22.75 -30.18
N HIS A 119 -17.91 21.87 -31.12
CA HIS A 119 -17.87 20.42 -30.91
C HIS A 119 -16.46 19.94 -30.55
N ILE A 120 -15.43 20.39 -31.26
CA ILE A 120 -14.03 20.04 -30.97
C ILE A 120 -13.64 20.52 -29.57
N SER A 121 -14.04 21.73 -29.17
CA SER A 121 -13.77 22.26 -27.83
C SER A 121 -14.45 21.43 -26.75
N GLU A 122 -15.72 21.07 -26.94
CA GLU A 122 -16.48 20.25 -25.98
C GLU A 122 -15.92 18.84 -25.86
N GLU A 123 -15.55 18.20 -26.98
CA GLU A 123 -14.91 16.88 -26.98
C GLU A 123 -13.56 16.92 -26.26
N LYS A 124 -12.75 17.95 -26.51
CA LYS A 124 -11.46 18.14 -25.84
C LYS A 124 -11.63 18.28 -24.33
N ASP A 125 -12.57 19.10 -23.88
CA ASP A 125 -12.86 19.28 -22.45
C ASP A 125 -13.40 17.99 -21.81
N SER A 126 -14.24 17.25 -22.54
CA SER A 126 -14.77 15.96 -22.11
C SER A 126 -13.66 14.92 -21.94
N ILE A 127 -12.72 14.85 -22.88
CA ILE A 127 -11.56 13.96 -22.81
C ILE A 127 -10.67 14.34 -21.63
N MET A 128 -10.35 15.63 -21.47
CA MET A 128 -9.53 16.10 -20.34
C MET A 128 -10.13 15.73 -18.99
N LYS A 129 -11.44 15.95 -18.79
CA LYS A 129 -12.13 15.56 -17.55
C LYS A 129 -12.09 14.06 -17.31
N LYS A 130 -12.25 13.25 -18.36
CA LYS A 130 -12.15 11.78 -18.27
C LYS A 130 -10.74 11.34 -17.91
N GLU A 131 -9.72 11.97 -18.46
CA GLU A 131 -8.32 11.69 -18.14
C GLU A 131 -7.98 12.09 -16.72
N GLU A 132 -8.42 13.25 -16.27
CA GLU A 132 -8.24 13.71 -14.88
C GLU A 132 -8.90 12.74 -13.88
N LEU A 133 -10.13 12.29 -14.15
CA LEU A 133 -10.80 11.29 -13.33
C LEU A 133 -10.08 9.94 -13.33
N LYS A 134 -9.60 9.47 -14.49
CA LYS A 134 -8.78 8.24 -14.59
C LYS A 134 -7.48 8.37 -13.81
N PHE A 135 -6.84 9.53 -13.88
CA PHE A 135 -5.61 9.80 -13.14
C PHE A 135 -5.87 9.80 -11.64
N GLU A 136 -6.91 10.49 -11.17
CA GLU A 136 -7.23 10.58 -9.75
C GLU A 136 -7.66 9.23 -9.17
N THR A 137 -8.44 8.44 -9.92
CA THR A 137 -8.81 7.07 -9.51
C THR A 137 -7.59 6.15 -9.45
N ALA A 138 -6.71 6.19 -10.45
CA ALA A 138 -5.48 5.40 -10.43
C ALA A 138 -4.56 5.81 -9.26
N ARG A 139 -4.42 7.12 -9.02
CA ARG A 139 -3.65 7.67 -7.91
C ARG A 139 -4.22 7.24 -6.56
N SER A 140 -5.53 7.37 -6.37
CA SER A 140 -6.23 6.94 -5.14
C SER A 140 -6.06 5.44 -4.89
N SER A 141 -6.19 4.62 -5.95
CA SER A 141 -5.94 3.17 -5.87
C SER A 141 -4.51 2.87 -5.42
N LEU A 142 -3.51 3.53 -6.02
CA LEU A 142 -2.11 3.34 -5.66
C LEU A 142 -1.80 3.79 -4.23
N LEU A 143 -2.37 4.91 -3.78
CA LEU A 143 -2.21 5.38 -2.40
C LEU A 143 -2.83 4.41 -1.39
N SER A 144 -4.00 3.84 -1.71
CA SER A 144 -4.64 2.80 -0.89
C SER A 144 -3.80 1.53 -0.82
N GLU A 145 -3.24 1.08 -1.94
CA GLU A 145 -2.33 -0.07 -1.95
C GLU A 145 -1.06 0.19 -1.16
N LEU A 146 -0.49 1.39 -1.26
CA LEU A 146 0.70 1.79 -0.52
C LEU A 146 0.42 1.79 0.99
N ALA A 147 -0.70 2.40 1.43
CA ALA A 147 -1.11 2.38 2.83
C ALA A 147 -1.29 0.94 3.36
N ARG A 148 -1.93 0.07 2.57
CA ARG A 148 -2.08 -1.35 2.93
C ARG A 148 -0.73 -2.07 3.05
N ARG A 149 0.24 -1.75 2.18
CA ARG A 149 1.60 -2.33 2.27
C ARG A 149 2.35 -1.82 3.49
N ASP A 150 2.21 -0.54 3.82
CA ASP A 150 2.82 0.04 5.02
C ASP A 150 2.26 -0.60 6.30
N GLU A 151 0.95 -0.83 6.38
CA GLU A 151 0.33 -1.59 7.48
C GLU A 151 0.88 -3.01 7.58
N GLN A 152 1.02 -3.72 6.46
CA GLN A 152 1.63 -5.06 6.45
C GLN A 152 3.08 -5.06 6.92
N ILE A 153 3.86 -4.03 6.56
CA ILE A 153 5.25 -3.90 7.04
C ILE A 153 5.27 -3.69 8.54
N GLN A 154 4.42 -2.80 9.07
CA GLN A 154 4.33 -2.56 10.52
C GLN A 154 3.94 -3.82 11.30
N GLU A 155 2.99 -4.60 10.80
CA GLU A 155 2.61 -5.88 11.41
C GLU A 155 3.77 -6.87 11.46
N ILE A 156 4.51 -7.02 10.35
CA ILE A 156 5.69 -7.89 10.27
C ILE A 156 6.79 -7.40 11.23
N GLU A 157 6.98 -6.08 11.36
CA GLU A 157 7.96 -5.50 12.27
C GLU A 157 7.60 -5.77 13.74
N GLU A 158 6.31 -5.70 14.11
CA GLU A 158 5.84 -6.06 15.44
C GLU A 158 6.08 -7.55 15.72
N GLN A 159 5.65 -8.44 14.81
CA GLN A 159 5.89 -9.89 14.94
C GLN A 159 7.38 -10.21 15.06
N ARG A 160 8.24 -9.51 14.30
CA ARG A 160 9.69 -9.65 14.40
C ARG A 160 10.21 -9.19 15.77
N ARG A 161 9.69 -8.12 16.34
CA ARG A 161 10.06 -7.64 17.68
C ARG A 161 9.62 -8.63 18.76
N GLU A 162 8.40 -9.13 18.70
CA GLU A 162 7.87 -10.13 19.64
C GLU A 162 8.69 -11.41 19.62
N THR A 163 8.94 -11.96 18.42
CA THR A 163 9.76 -13.17 18.25
C THR A 163 11.21 -12.97 18.70
N ALA A 164 11.80 -11.80 18.44
CA ALA A 164 13.13 -11.48 18.94
C ALA A 164 13.17 -11.41 20.48
N ALA A 165 12.14 -10.84 21.12
CA ALA A 165 12.02 -10.81 22.56
C ALA A 165 11.88 -12.23 23.15
N HIS A 166 11.03 -13.07 22.55
CA HIS A 166 10.88 -14.47 22.98
C HIS A 166 12.19 -15.27 22.86
N LEU A 167 12.93 -15.08 21.77
CA LEU A 167 14.24 -15.70 21.60
C LEU A 167 15.25 -15.23 22.66
N GLN A 168 15.21 -13.95 23.03
CA GLN A 168 16.08 -13.43 24.08
C GLN A 168 15.73 -14.04 25.44
N GLU A 169 14.45 -14.11 25.81
CA GLU A 169 14.04 -14.73 27.07
C GLU A 169 14.42 -16.22 27.14
N LEU A 170 14.26 -16.96 26.03
CA LEU A 170 14.67 -18.37 25.98
C LEU A 170 16.17 -18.53 26.18
N ARG A 171 16.99 -17.65 25.59
CA ARG A 171 18.44 -17.64 25.81
C ARG A 171 18.80 -17.36 27.26
N ASP A 172 18.12 -16.39 27.88
CA ASP A 172 18.36 -16.03 29.27
C ASP A 172 17.96 -17.18 30.22
N ARG A 173 16.82 -17.85 29.94
CA ARG A 173 16.42 -19.07 30.66
C ARG A 173 17.43 -20.19 30.46
N GLU A 174 17.89 -20.44 29.24
CA GLU A 174 18.90 -21.47 28.95
C GLU A 174 20.21 -21.19 29.70
N ALA A 175 20.65 -19.94 29.74
CA ALA A 175 21.83 -19.53 30.50
C ALA A 175 21.68 -19.76 32.00
N ALA A 176 20.52 -19.40 32.58
CA ALA A 176 20.21 -19.66 33.99
C ALA A 176 20.19 -21.17 34.30
N THR A 177 19.52 -21.97 33.47
CA THR A 177 19.49 -23.43 33.63
C THR A 177 20.87 -24.06 33.52
N LYS A 178 21.72 -23.59 32.59
CA LYS A 178 23.12 -24.04 32.50
C LYS A 178 23.89 -23.72 33.78
N GLN A 179 23.73 -22.51 34.32
CA GLN A 179 24.37 -22.12 35.57
C GLN A 179 23.94 -23.00 36.75
N ASP A 180 22.65 -23.27 36.87
CA ASP A 180 22.12 -24.13 37.94
C ASP A 180 22.60 -25.57 37.78
N ASN A 181 22.66 -26.09 36.55
CA ASN A 181 23.25 -27.41 36.29
C ASN A 181 24.72 -27.49 36.70
N TYR A 182 25.52 -26.44 36.45
CA TYR A 182 26.91 -26.40 36.93
C TYR A 182 26.99 -26.45 38.45
N ARG A 183 26.16 -25.68 39.16
CA ARG A 183 26.11 -25.68 40.63
C ARG A 183 25.69 -27.02 41.21
N LEU A 184 24.70 -27.67 40.60
CA LEU A 184 24.26 -29.01 41.01
C LEU A 184 25.36 -30.04 40.78
N LEU A 185 26.10 -29.94 39.67
CA LEU A 185 27.22 -30.83 39.38
C LEU A 185 28.35 -30.67 40.41
N GLU A 186 28.69 -29.42 40.75
CA GLU A 186 29.68 -29.10 41.78
C GLU A 186 29.28 -29.67 43.15
N SER A 187 28.05 -29.38 43.60
CA SER A 187 27.54 -29.92 44.87
C SER A 187 27.49 -31.45 44.88
N LYS A 188 27.14 -32.09 43.76
CA LYS A 188 27.20 -33.54 43.61
C LYS A 188 28.62 -34.07 43.81
N TYR A 189 29.62 -33.47 43.17
CA TYR A 189 31.02 -33.88 43.35
C TYR A 189 31.50 -33.70 44.79
N GLU A 190 31.10 -32.63 45.46
CA GLU A 190 31.41 -32.41 46.88
C GLU A 190 30.80 -33.49 47.77
N LEU A 191 29.52 -33.80 47.57
CA LEU A 191 28.81 -34.84 48.33
C LEU A 191 29.39 -36.23 48.08
N GLU A 192 29.74 -36.56 46.83
CA GLU A 192 30.43 -37.82 46.50
C GLU A 192 31.81 -37.90 47.17
N SER A 193 32.55 -36.80 47.22
CA SER A 193 33.84 -36.73 47.94
C SER A 193 33.66 -36.93 49.44
N GLN A 194 32.65 -36.32 50.05
CA GLN A 194 32.32 -36.49 51.47
C GLN A 194 31.92 -37.94 51.76
N LEU A 195 31.05 -38.53 50.93
CA LEU A 195 30.62 -39.92 51.07
C LEU A 195 31.82 -40.87 51.00
N GLU A 196 32.77 -40.64 50.11
CA GLU A 196 33.98 -41.46 50.00
C GLU A 196 34.89 -41.32 51.22
N LYS A 197 35.01 -40.11 51.80
CA LYS A 197 35.72 -39.90 53.07
C LYS A 197 35.05 -40.69 54.20
N GLU A 198 33.73 -40.61 54.32
CA GLU A 198 32.97 -41.35 55.34
C GLU A 198 33.04 -42.87 55.14
N ARG A 199 33.06 -43.36 53.89
CA ARG A 199 33.30 -44.79 53.62
C ARG A 199 34.68 -45.23 54.10
N LYS A 200 35.72 -44.42 53.88
CA LYS A 200 37.08 -44.71 54.33
C LYS A 200 37.21 -44.67 55.86
N THR A 201 36.59 -43.71 56.52
CA THR A 201 36.58 -43.65 58.00
C THR A 201 35.84 -44.85 58.58
N ASN A 202 34.67 -45.17 58.04
CA ASN A 202 33.87 -46.32 58.46
C ASN A 202 34.62 -47.65 58.25
N TYR A 203 35.31 -47.83 57.12
CA TYR A 203 36.17 -49.00 56.87
C TYR A 203 37.28 -49.14 57.91
N ARG A 204 37.99 -48.03 58.22
CA ARG A 204 39.03 -48.03 59.26
C ARG A 204 38.48 -48.37 60.65
N LEU A 205 37.31 -47.83 60.98
CA LEU A 205 36.63 -48.14 62.25
C LEU A 205 36.25 -49.61 62.33
N HIS A 206 35.70 -50.18 61.26
CA HIS A 206 35.42 -51.61 61.18
C HIS A 206 36.68 -52.46 61.35
N GLN A 207 37.78 -52.09 60.69
CA GLN A 207 39.05 -52.79 60.85
C GLN A 207 39.55 -52.73 62.30
N CYS A 208 39.50 -51.56 62.94
CA CYS A 208 39.90 -51.40 64.34
C CYS A 208 39.04 -52.24 65.29
N ILE A 209 37.72 -52.32 65.06
CA ILE A 209 36.82 -53.18 65.83
C ILE A 209 37.19 -54.66 65.68
N GLU A 210 37.50 -55.11 64.46
CA GLU A 210 37.91 -56.49 64.19
C GLU A 210 39.27 -56.83 64.82
N GLU A 211 40.21 -55.88 64.84
CA GLU A 211 41.50 -56.01 65.54
C GLU A 211 41.26 -56.17 67.06
N ILE A 212 40.49 -55.26 67.67
CA ILE A 212 40.13 -55.34 69.11
C ILE A 212 39.43 -56.67 69.44
N ARG A 213 38.56 -57.17 68.55
CA ARG A 213 37.89 -58.48 68.74
C ARG A 213 38.90 -59.63 68.73
N LYS A 214 39.87 -59.63 67.82
CA LYS A 214 40.93 -60.65 67.76
C LYS A 214 41.81 -60.60 69.00
N ASP A 215 42.23 -59.41 69.41
CA ASP A 215 43.04 -59.20 70.61
C ASP A 215 42.29 -59.72 71.84
N SER A 216 41.00 -59.35 71.99
CA SER A 216 40.17 -59.85 73.09
C SER A 216 40.02 -61.37 73.12
N ILE A 217 39.95 -62.04 71.95
CA ILE A 217 39.93 -63.51 71.87
C ILE A 217 41.29 -64.09 72.29
N TRP A 218 42.38 -63.51 71.80
CA TRP A 218 43.74 -63.94 72.09
C TRP A 218 44.06 -63.79 73.58
N ASP A 219 43.68 -62.66 74.18
CA ASP A 219 43.79 -62.41 75.61
C ASP A 219 43.01 -63.46 76.41
N LYS A 220 41.72 -63.68 76.09
CA LYS A 220 40.91 -64.74 76.73
C LYS A 220 41.59 -66.11 76.64
N GLN A 221 42.17 -66.45 75.48
CA GLN A 221 42.88 -67.72 75.30
C GLN A 221 44.17 -67.79 76.12
N LYS A 222 44.93 -66.69 76.19
CA LYS A 222 46.13 -66.57 77.04
C LYS A 222 45.79 -66.74 78.51
N TYR A 223 44.75 -66.05 79.01
CA TYR A 223 44.27 -66.20 80.38
C TYR A 223 43.76 -67.61 80.68
N MET A 224 43.02 -68.24 79.76
CA MET A 224 42.60 -69.64 79.92
C MET A 224 43.78 -70.61 79.96
N SER A 225 44.78 -70.44 79.09
CA SER A 225 45.98 -71.29 79.07
C SER A 225 46.78 -71.15 80.36
N ALA A 226 46.99 -69.90 80.79
CA ALA A 226 47.72 -69.59 82.02
C ALA A 226 46.96 -70.16 83.25
N GLY A 227 45.64 -69.97 83.31
CA GLY A 227 44.78 -70.57 84.34
C GLY A 227 44.79 -72.10 84.32
N PHE A 228 44.85 -72.73 83.15
CA PHE A 228 44.98 -74.18 83.02
C PHE A 228 46.33 -74.70 83.55
N HIS A 229 47.44 -74.01 83.25
CA HIS A 229 48.76 -74.37 83.78
C HIS A 229 48.82 -74.21 85.30
N LEU A 230 48.24 -73.14 85.84
CA LEU A 230 48.14 -72.94 87.28
C LEU A 230 47.34 -74.09 87.93
N ALA A 231 46.15 -74.40 87.39
CA ALA A 231 45.34 -75.53 87.87
C ALA A 231 46.09 -76.87 87.79
N LYS A 232 46.85 -77.10 86.70
CA LYS A 232 47.69 -78.30 86.53
C LYS A 232 48.79 -78.39 87.60
N SER A 233 49.52 -77.30 87.85
CA SER A 233 50.58 -77.26 88.87
C SER A 233 50.06 -77.51 90.29
N ILE A 234 48.82 -77.12 90.58
CA ILE A 234 48.15 -77.38 91.86
C ILE A 234 47.77 -78.87 92.01
N VAL A 235 47.36 -79.54 90.93
CA VAL A 235 46.95 -80.96 90.95
C VAL A 235 48.15 -81.92 90.94
N GLU A 236 49.27 -81.55 90.31
CA GLU A 236 50.46 -82.40 90.18
C GLU A 236 51.37 -82.42 91.44
N GLY A 237 51.02 -81.69 92.50
CA GLY A 237 51.67 -81.83 93.81
C GLY A 237 53.10 -81.29 93.90
N GLU A 238 53.49 -80.39 93.00
CA GLU A 238 54.74 -79.64 93.11
C GLU A 238 54.63 -78.61 94.25
N SER A 239 55.72 -78.42 95.00
CA SER A 239 55.74 -77.69 96.28
C SER A 239 55.00 -76.34 96.25
N CYS A 240 54.13 -76.15 97.26
CA CYS A 240 53.21 -75.03 97.48
C CYS A 240 53.86 -73.62 97.48
N SER A 241 55.19 -73.54 97.44
CA SER A 241 55.96 -72.29 97.40
C SER A 241 56.01 -71.67 96.00
N HIS A 242 56.04 -72.48 94.93
CA HIS A 242 56.07 -71.96 93.55
C HIS A 242 54.69 -71.63 93.00
N SER A 243 53.63 -72.25 93.52
CA SER A 243 52.25 -71.94 93.13
C SER A 243 51.76 -70.58 93.68
N LEU A 244 52.31 -70.12 94.81
CA LEU A 244 52.02 -68.80 95.38
C LEU A 244 52.67 -67.66 94.58
N ASP A 245 53.92 -67.83 94.12
CA ASP A 245 54.61 -66.81 93.29
C ASP A 245 53.95 -66.64 91.91
N SER A 246 53.40 -67.72 91.32
CA SER A 246 52.59 -67.60 90.11
C SER A 246 51.23 -66.93 90.37
N CYS A 247 50.58 -67.21 91.51
CA CYS A 247 49.32 -66.54 91.88
C CYS A 247 49.49 -65.03 92.13
N ASP A 248 50.59 -64.59 92.73
CA ASP A 248 50.87 -63.15 92.94
C ASP A 248 51.19 -62.41 91.62
N GLN A 249 51.69 -63.11 90.61
CA GLN A 249 51.79 -62.59 89.24
C GLN A 249 50.41 -62.45 88.57
N PHE A 250 49.44 -63.34 88.87
CA PHE A 250 48.07 -63.21 88.36
C PHE A 250 47.29 -62.06 89.01
N THR A 251 47.42 -61.86 90.33
CA THR A 251 46.75 -60.74 91.01
C THR A 251 47.37 -59.39 90.63
N SER A 252 48.69 -59.31 90.43
CA SER A 252 49.34 -58.11 89.89
C SER A 252 48.95 -57.82 88.44
N ALA A 253 48.78 -58.87 87.61
CA ALA A 253 48.30 -58.74 86.23
C ALA A 253 46.81 -58.36 86.14
N GLU A 254 45.97 -58.71 87.13
CA GLU A 254 44.58 -58.21 87.21
C GLU A 254 44.52 -56.69 87.46
N TYR A 255 45.45 -56.13 88.25
CA TYR A 255 45.55 -54.67 88.42
C TYR A 255 46.08 -53.96 87.17
N GLU A 256 46.99 -54.58 86.40
CA GLU A 256 47.41 -54.09 85.08
C GLU A 256 46.28 -54.19 84.04
N TYR A 257 45.43 -55.21 84.14
CA TYR A 257 44.24 -55.36 83.30
C TYR A 257 43.18 -54.30 83.59
N ASP A 258 43.00 -53.86 84.84
CA ASP A 258 42.12 -52.75 85.18
C ASP A 258 42.66 -51.38 84.69
N GLU A 259 43.98 -51.20 84.67
CA GLU A 259 44.64 -50.02 84.08
C GLU A 259 44.54 -50.01 82.55
N GLU A 260 44.67 -51.17 81.89
CA GLU A 260 44.43 -51.33 80.45
C GLU A 260 42.94 -51.25 80.07
N ILE A 261 42.02 -51.67 80.96
CA ILE A 261 40.58 -51.40 80.84
C ILE A 261 40.31 -49.89 80.95
N CYS A 262 41.07 -49.17 81.79
CA CYS A 262 41.00 -47.70 81.85
C CYS A 262 41.54 -47.06 80.55
N GLY A 263 42.64 -47.59 80.00
CA GLY A 263 43.20 -47.18 78.71
C GLY A 263 42.29 -47.48 77.51
N THR A 264 41.60 -48.63 77.49
CA THR A 264 40.62 -48.98 76.46
C THR A 264 39.32 -48.20 76.62
N LYS A 265 38.87 -47.91 77.85
CA LYS A 265 37.79 -46.95 78.13
C LYS A 265 38.15 -45.54 77.66
N GLN A 266 39.40 -45.11 77.83
CA GLN A 266 39.87 -43.81 77.33
C GLN A 266 39.92 -43.78 75.78
N ARG A 267 40.32 -44.89 75.13
CA ARG A 267 40.25 -45.05 73.67
C ARG A 267 38.81 -45.08 73.14
N LEU A 268 37.88 -45.73 73.85
CA LEU A 268 36.45 -45.72 73.53
C LEU A 268 35.81 -44.34 73.75
N ALA A 269 36.20 -43.61 74.79
CA ALA A 269 35.76 -42.23 75.02
C ALA A 269 36.25 -41.26 73.92
N SER A 270 37.46 -41.48 73.37
CA SER A 270 37.91 -40.75 72.17
C SER A 270 37.16 -41.14 70.89
N LEU A 271 36.67 -42.39 70.78
CA LEU A 271 35.79 -42.81 69.68
C LEU A 271 34.38 -42.22 69.80
N ASP A 272 33.82 -42.12 71.00
CA ASP A 272 32.54 -41.45 71.24
C ASP A 272 32.61 -39.93 70.99
N SER A 273 33.75 -39.30 71.28
CA SER A 273 34.00 -37.89 70.90
C SER A 273 34.04 -37.70 69.37
N LEU A 274 34.65 -38.64 68.62
CA LEU A 274 34.63 -38.61 67.15
C LEU A 274 33.23 -38.88 66.58
N LYS A 275 32.45 -39.77 67.21
CA LYS A 275 31.06 -40.04 66.86
C LYS A 275 30.13 -38.85 67.13
N SER A 276 30.38 -38.10 68.21
CA SER A 276 29.74 -36.82 68.51
C SER A 276 30.04 -35.77 67.43
N MET A 277 31.27 -35.67 66.95
CA MET A 277 31.61 -34.76 65.84
C MET A 277 30.92 -35.15 64.53
N ALA A 278 30.82 -36.45 64.22
CA ALA A 278 30.10 -36.95 63.03
C ALA A 278 28.57 -36.76 63.11
N SER A 279 28.00 -36.72 64.32
CA SER A 279 26.56 -36.48 64.54
C SER A 279 26.21 -34.99 64.50
N SER A 280 27.18 -34.10 64.70
CA SER A 280 27.00 -32.64 64.69
C SER A 280 26.95 -32.04 63.28
N THR A 281 27.45 -32.76 62.29
CA THR A 281 27.41 -32.37 60.86
C THR A 281 26.15 -32.85 60.14
N SER A 282 25.32 -33.72 60.74
CA SER A 282 24.12 -34.27 60.11
C SER A 282 22.83 -33.48 60.37
N SER A 283 22.88 -32.33 61.04
CA SER A 283 21.69 -31.53 61.39
C SER A 283 21.43 -30.32 60.48
N PHE A 284 22.15 -30.17 59.37
CA PHE A 284 21.87 -29.15 58.37
C PHE A 284 21.35 -29.81 57.10
N THR A 285 20.20 -29.34 56.58
CA THR A 285 19.47 -29.78 55.38
C THR A 285 18.39 -30.87 55.55
N SER A 286 17.28 -30.57 56.23
CA SER A 286 16.02 -31.32 56.03
C SER A 286 14.75 -30.46 56.08
N SER A 287 14.83 -29.19 55.65
CA SER A 287 13.64 -28.31 55.66
C SER A 287 13.68 -27.20 54.62
N ARG A 288 13.93 -27.50 53.33
CA ARG A 288 13.67 -26.49 52.28
C ARG A 288 13.55 -26.99 50.83
N TRP A 289 12.71 -27.99 50.59
CA TRP A 289 12.26 -28.29 49.22
C TRP A 289 10.75 -28.48 49.22
N ARG A 290 10.01 -27.37 49.25
CA ARG A 290 8.67 -27.33 48.66
C ARG A 290 8.88 -26.82 47.23
N THR A 291 8.72 -27.70 46.27
CA THR A 291 8.51 -27.36 44.86
C THR A 291 7.05 -26.93 44.67
N PRO A 292 6.75 -25.65 44.40
CA PRO A 292 5.66 -25.33 43.49
C PRO A 292 6.18 -25.51 42.04
N CYS A 293 5.28 -25.52 41.06
CA CYS A 293 5.58 -25.53 39.62
C CYS A 293 5.72 -26.90 38.94
N LEU A 294 4.64 -27.69 38.98
CA LEU A 294 4.31 -28.64 37.88
C LEU A 294 2.92 -28.36 37.26
N LYS A 295 2.29 -27.22 37.60
CA LYS A 295 1.00 -26.82 37.02
C LYS A 295 1.12 -25.89 35.80
N GLU A 296 2.22 -25.15 35.64
CA GLU A 296 2.40 -24.22 34.50
C GLU A 296 2.87 -24.91 33.20
N GLU A 297 3.42 -26.13 33.28
CA GLU A 297 3.84 -26.85 32.06
C GLU A 297 2.66 -27.45 31.27
N LEU A 298 1.52 -27.75 31.91
CA LEU A 298 0.34 -28.23 31.19
C LEU A 298 -0.41 -27.10 30.46
N ASP A 299 -0.42 -25.89 31.01
CA ASP A 299 -1.10 -24.76 30.38
C ASP A 299 -0.33 -24.24 29.15
N ASN A 300 1.01 -24.32 29.13
CA ASN A 300 1.82 -23.90 27.98
C ASN A 300 1.78 -24.90 26.79
N VAL A 301 1.61 -26.20 27.03
CA VAL A 301 1.44 -27.19 25.94
C VAL A 301 0.06 -27.05 25.27
N GLN A 302 -0.97 -26.65 26.04
CA GLN A 302 -2.31 -26.40 25.53
C GLN A 302 -2.35 -25.16 24.61
N VAL A 303 -1.59 -24.10 24.94
CA VAL A 303 -1.51 -22.88 24.11
C VAL A 303 -0.76 -23.12 22.79
N CYS A 304 0.31 -23.92 22.80
CA CYS A 304 1.04 -24.28 21.58
C CYS A 304 0.22 -25.16 20.62
N SER A 305 -0.67 -26.00 21.14
CA SER A 305 -1.54 -26.84 20.31
C SER A 305 -2.61 -25.99 19.58
N ASN A 306 -3.19 -25.02 20.25
CA ASN A 306 -4.21 -24.13 19.66
C ASN A 306 -3.62 -23.17 18.60
N SER A 307 -2.35 -22.76 18.73
CA SER A 307 -1.66 -21.93 17.74
C SER A 307 -1.32 -22.68 16.46
N LEU A 308 -1.06 -23.98 16.53
CA LEU A 308 -0.79 -24.84 15.37
C LEU A 308 -2.07 -25.11 14.56
N ASP A 309 -3.21 -25.31 15.22
CA ASP A 309 -4.49 -25.51 14.55
C ASP A 309 -4.97 -24.24 13.81
N SER A 310 -4.69 -23.04 14.33
CA SER A 310 -4.95 -21.78 13.63
C SER A 310 -4.12 -21.63 12.35
N ALA A 311 -2.84 -22.00 12.39
CA ALA A 311 -1.93 -21.85 11.26
C ALA A 311 -2.19 -22.87 10.13
N VAL A 312 -2.78 -24.03 10.45
CA VAL A 312 -3.22 -25.01 9.43
C VAL A 312 -4.47 -24.51 8.71
N ASN A 313 -5.40 -23.88 9.43
CA ASN A 313 -6.62 -23.30 8.84
C ASN A 313 -6.30 -22.15 7.85
N ASP A 314 -5.34 -21.28 8.18
CA ASP A 314 -4.97 -20.17 7.29
C ASP A 314 -4.30 -20.65 5.99
N ARG A 315 -3.55 -21.76 6.04
CA ARG A 315 -2.98 -22.37 4.81
C ARG A 315 -4.06 -22.99 3.93
N GLU A 316 -5.10 -23.58 4.50
CA GLU A 316 -6.19 -24.19 3.74
C GLU A 316 -7.07 -23.12 3.05
N VAL A 317 -7.27 -21.97 3.70
CA VAL A 317 -7.94 -20.80 3.12
C VAL A 317 -7.15 -20.20 1.95
N VAL A 318 -5.81 -20.10 2.07
CA VAL A 318 -4.94 -19.60 0.98
C VAL A 318 -4.95 -20.55 -0.22
N VAL A 319 -4.98 -21.87 0.00
CA VAL A 319 -5.07 -22.87 -1.09
C VAL A 319 -6.44 -22.84 -1.78
N GLN A 320 -7.52 -22.65 -1.02
CA GLN A 320 -8.87 -22.46 -1.57
C GLN A 320 -8.98 -21.16 -2.40
N PHE A 321 -8.33 -20.08 -1.96
CA PHE A 321 -8.33 -18.81 -2.68
C PHE A 321 -7.56 -18.91 -4.00
N HIS A 322 -6.42 -19.63 -4.02
CA HIS A 322 -5.65 -19.82 -5.25
C HIS A 322 -6.36 -20.69 -6.29
N LYS A 323 -7.12 -21.71 -5.85
CA LYS A 323 -7.96 -22.54 -6.73
C LYS A 323 -9.18 -21.82 -7.32
N ARG A 324 -9.56 -20.67 -6.77
CA ARG A 324 -10.73 -19.90 -7.26
C ARG A 324 -10.34 -18.79 -8.25
N ILE A 325 -9.05 -18.51 -8.36
CA ILE A 325 -8.46 -17.48 -9.24
C ILE A 325 -7.82 -18.09 -10.50
N SER A 326 -7.55 -19.40 -10.52
CA SER A 326 -7.18 -20.17 -11.73
C SER A 326 -8.40 -20.84 -12.36
#